data_AF-A0A9P7CWJ9-F1
#
_entry.id   AF-A0A9P7CWJ9-F1
#
_cell.length_a   1.000
_cell.length_b   1.000
_cell.length_c   1.000
_cell.angle_alpha   90.00
_cell.angle_beta   90.00
_cell.angle_gamma   90.00
#
_symmetry.space_group_name_H-M   'P 1'
#
loop_
_entity.id
_entity.type
_entity.pdbx_description
1 polymer ?
#
loop_
_entity_poly.entity_id
_entity_poly.type
_entity_poly.pdbx_seq_one_letter_code
_entity_poly.pdbx_strand_id
1 'polypeptide(L)'
;PSGIFGLSEDTVDADTTIISCPFSLAIDMECSLHALTALFGESALVDLQSWLERQLICTYICLHWIFPDSRRVDFVSLHACLMIIHYSPIPDVLRHLPYLKSLPPPDALLTPLQFTPSELKAFRGTNLYGASRDRQECWSAEWNKCRTFIHAVNLDWAERYTWDRYLRASTYLSTRAFPSTL
;
A
#
# COMPACT_ATOMS: atom_id res chain seq x y z
N PRO A 1 -8.77 -19.74 10.21
CA PRO A 1 -9.67 -18.58 10.07
C PRO A 1 -9.77 -18.17 8.60
N SER A 2 -10.90 -18.48 7.97
CA SER A 2 -11.20 -18.16 6.57
C SER A 2 -11.28 -16.64 6.41
N GLY A 3 -10.61 -16.06 5.39
CA GLY A 3 -10.58 -14.62 5.14
C GLY A 3 -11.92 -14.01 4.71
N ILE A 4 -11.92 -12.78 4.20
CA ILE A 4 -13.13 -12.11 3.67
C ILE A 4 -13.36 -12.57 2.22
N PHE A 5 -14.57 -13.03 1.90
CA PHE A 5 -14.98 -13.49 0.56
C PHE A 5 -16.42 -13.08 0.25
N GLY A 6 -16.76 -13.01 -1.03
CA GLY A 6 -18.14 -12.85 -1.49
C GLY A 6 -18.91 -14.17 -1.41
N LEU A 7 -20.16 -14.11 -0.98
CA LEU A 7 -21.09 -15.23 -0.99
C LEU A 7 -22.22 -14.91 -1.96
N SER A 8 -22.59 -15.87 -2.78
CA SER A 8 -23.81 -15.74 -3.58
C SER A 8 -25.02 -15.99 -2.70
N GLU A 9 -26.04 -15.14 -2.84
CA GLU A 9 -27.35 -15.37 -2.23
C GLU A 9 -28.17 -16.39 -3.04
N ASP A 10 -27.90 -16.47 -4.35
CA ASP A 10 -28.63 -17.30 -5.31
C ASP A 10 -27.74 -18.30 -6.04
N THR A 11 -28.36 -19.21 -6.82
CA THR A 11 -27.63 -20.13 -7.70
C THR A 11 -26.98 -19.34 -8.84
N VAL A 12 -25.69 -19.55 -9.08
CA VAL A 12 -24.94 -18.93 -10.17
C VAL A 12 -24.60 -20.00 -11.19
N ASP A 13 -25.06 -19.83 -12.43
CA ASP A 13 -24.73 -20.73 -13.52
C ASP A 13 -23.25 -20.60 -13.91
N ALA A 14 -22.68 -21.69 -14.43
CA ALA A 14 -21.32 -21.67 -14.98
C ALA A 14 -21.19 -20.59 -16.07
N ASP A 15 -20.00 -19.98 -16.18
CA ASP A 15 -19.67 -18.93 -17.15
C ASP A 15 -20.47 -17.61 -17.02
N THR A 16 -21.24 -17.44 -15.93
CA THR A 16 -21.91 -16.17 -15.64
C THR A 16 -20.91 -15.14 -15.16
N THR A 17 -20.96 -13.92 -15.71
CA THR A 17 -20.19 -12.79 -15.17
C THR A 17 -20.76 -12.38 -13.82
N ILE A 18 -20.04 -12.68 -12.73
CA ILE A 18 -20.49 -12.42 -11.35
C ILE A 18 -20.20 -10.97 -10.93
N ILE A 19 -19.10 -10.40 -11.42
CA ILE A 19 -18.68 -9.05 -11.07
C ILE A 19 -17.95 -8.40 -12.24
N SER A 20 -18.12 -7.09 -12.37
CA SER A 20 -17.30 -6.24 -13.23
C SER A 20 -16.81 -5.06 -12.41
N CYS A 21 -15.55 -4.68 -12.60
CA CYS A 21 -14.94 -3.55 -11.93
C CYS A 21 -14.37 -2.59 -12.99
N PRO A 22 -14.77 -1.31 -13.00
CA PRO A 22 -14.20 -0.35 -13.93
C PRO A 22 -12.71 -0.16 -13.63
N PHE A 23 -11.90 -0.15 -14.69
CA PHE A 23 -10.44 -0.02 -14.58
C PHE A 23 -10.01 1.28 -13.87
N SER A 24 -10.86 2.30 -13.90
CA SER A 24 -10.64 3.56 -13.16
C SER A 24 -10.61 3.41 -11.64
N LEU A 25 -10.99 2.25 -11.09
CA LEU A 25 -10.86 1.91 -9.66
C LEU A 25 -9.66 0.99 -9.37
N ALA A 26 -8.91 0.57 -10.40
CA ALA A 26 -7.70 -0.21 -10.22
C ALA A 26 -6.57 0.69 -9.69
N ILE A 27 -5.73 0.11 -8.84
CA ILE A 27 -4.44 0.71 -8.48
C ILE A 27 -3.41 0.11 -9.42
N ASP A 28 -2.92 0.90 -10.37
CA ASP A 28 -1.92 0.51 -11.34
C ASP A 28 -0.70 1.44 -11.32
N MET A 29 0.27 1.17 -12.18
CA MET A 29 1.48 1.97 -12.32
C MET A 29 1.17 3.42 -12.74
N GLU A 30 0.25 3.62 -13.67
CA GLU A 30 -0.04 4.93 -14.27
C GLU A 30 -0.71 5.86 -13.25
N CYS A 31 -1.75 5.38 -12.56
CA CYS A 31 -2.44 6.14 -11.53
C CYS A 31 -1.51 6.45 -10.36
N SER A 32 -0.62 5.50 -10.01
CA SER A 32 0.37 5.68 -8.95
C SER A 32 1.39 6.75 -9.35
N LEU A 33 1.97 6.68 -10.55
CA LEU A 33 2.92 7.68 -11.05
C LEU A 33 2.29 9.07 -11.11
N HIS A 34 1.07 9.18 -11.63
CA HIS A 34 0.35 10.45 -11.70
C HIS A 34 0.14 11.05 -10.30
N ALA A 35 -0.35 10.26 -9.34
CA ALA A 35 -0.58 10.72 -7.98
C ALA A 35 0.72 11.11 -7.27
N LEU A 36 1.79 10.33 -7.42
CA LEU A 36 3.09 10.65 -6.82
C LEU A 36 3.70 11.91 -7.42
N THR A 37 3.56 12.12 -8.74
CA THR A 37 4.01 13.35 -9.41
C THR A 37 3.23 14.56 -8.90
N ALA A 38 1.91 14.44 -8.73
CA ALA A 38 1.09 15.51 -8.17
C ALA A 38 1.46 15.84 -6.70
N LEU A 39 1.89 14.85 -5.91
CA LEU A 39 2.24 15.03 -4.50
C LEU A 39 3.68 15.55 -4.30
N PHE A 40 4.63 15.08 -5.09
CA PHE A 40 6.05 15.45 -4.99
C PHE A 40 6.45 16.61 -5.92
N GLY A 41 5.57 17.00 -6.84
CA GLY A 41 5.78 18.05 -7.84
C GLY A 41 6.33 17.53 -9.16
N GLU A 42 6.14 18.30 -10.24
CA GLU A 42 6.55 17.94 -11.61
C GLU A 42 8.05 17.66 -11.75
N SER A 43 8.89 18.29 -10.93
CA SER A 43 10.34 18.03 -10.93
C SER A 43 10.69 16.60 -10.50
N ALA A 44 9.81 15.91 -9.77
CA ALA A 44 9.99 14.53 -9.36
C ALA A 44 9.72 13.51 -10.49
N LEU A 45 9.07 13.92 -11.58
CA LEU A 45 8.58 13.01 -12.61
C LEU A 45 9.70 12.14 -13.21
N VAL A 46 10.85 12.74 -13.50
CA VAL A 46 12.00 12.04 -14.11
C VAL A 46 12.52 10.95 -13.18
N ASP A 47 12.66 11.25 -11.88
CA ASP A 47 13.09 10.26 -10.89
C ASP A 47 12.06 9.15 -10.72
N LEU A 48 10.77 9.49 -10.64
CA LEU A 48 9.68 8.54 -10.48
C LEU A 48 9.51 7.61 -11.70
N GLN A 49 9.75 8.10 -12.92
CA GLN A 49 9.72 7.26 -14.12
C GLN A 49 10.81 6.18 -14.13
N SER A 50 11.89 6.37 -13.37
CA SER A 50 12.95 5.36 -13.20
C SER A 50 12.62 4.30 -12.14
N TRP A 51 11.51 4.44 -11.43
CA TRP A 51 11.11 3.50 -10.37
C TRP A 51 10.45 2.26 -10.94
N LEU A 52 10.60 1.15 -10.22
CA LEU A 52 9.87 -0.06 -10.50
C LEU A 52 8.37 0.14 -10.21
N GLU A 53 7.52 -0.61 -10.90
CA GLU A 53 6.07 -0.60 -10.68
C GLU A 53 5.70 -0.83 -9.21
N ARG A 54 6.35 -1.81 -8.55
CA ARG A 54 6.15 -2.06 -7.11
C ARG A 54 6.51 -0.85 -6.25
N GLN A 55 7.58 -0.13 -6.59
CA GLN A 55 8.00 1.05 -5.85
C GLN A 55 6.95 2.15 -5.96
N LEU A 56 6.40 2.39 -7.15
CA LEU A 56 5.34 3.36 -7.39
C LEU A 56 4.06 2.98 -6.63
N ILE A 57 3.54 1.77 -6.84
CA ILE A 57 2.28 1.33 -6.23
C ILE A 57 2.38 1.25 -4.71
N CYS A 58 3.48 0.70 -4.17
CA CYS A 58 3.63 0.60 -2.71
C CYS A 58 3.78 1.97 -2.07
N THR A 59 4.46 2.91 -2.73
CA THR A 59 4.58 4.29 -2.23
C THR A 59 3.24 5.00 -2.25
N TYR A 60 2.48 4.86 -3.34
CA TYR A 60 1.11 5.36 -3.45
C TYR A 60 0.21 4.86 -2.33
N ILE A 61 0.23 3.55 -2.05
CA ILE A 61 -0.53 2.94 -0.94
C ILE A 61 -0.07 3.51 0.40
N CYS A 62 1.24 3.58 0.65
CA CYS A 62 1.79 4.09 1.91
C CYS A 62 1.37 5.54 2.18
N LEU A 63 1.30 6.38 1.14
CA LEU A 63 0.91 7.78 1.30
C LEU A 63 -0.54 7.92 1.80
N HIS A 64 -1.45 7.00 1.49
CA HIS A 64 -2.79 7.00 2.10
C HIS A 64 -2.78 6.83 3.62
N TRP A 65 -1.73 6.24 4.19
CA TRP A 65 -1.57 6.07 5.64
C TRP A 65 -0.70 7.16 6.27
N ILE A 66 -0.02 7.95 5.45
CA ILE A 66 0.80 9.11 5.85
C ILE A 66 -0.08 10.36 5.92
N PHE A 67 -0.96 10.55 4.94
CA PHE A 67 -1.95 11.62 4.96
C PHE A 67 -3.10 11.26 5.93
N PRO A 68 -3.45 12.15 6.85
CA PRO A 68 -4.52 11.88 7.79
C PRO A 68 -5.90 11.88 7.11
N ASP A 69 -6.78 11.01 7.57
CA ASP A 69 -8.19 11.05 7.18
C ASP A 69 -8.90 12.19 7.90
N SER A 70 -9.14 13.29 7.18
CA SER A 70 -9.85 14.46 7.70
C SER A 70 -11.29 14.20 8.15
N ARG A 71 -11.79 12.97 7.98
CA ARG A 71 -13.15 12.55 8.42
C ARG A 71 -13.20 11.97 9.83
N ARG A 72 -12.07 11.79 10.53
CA ARG A 72 -12.04 11.43 11.96
C ARG A 72 -11.76 12.67 12.81
N VAL A 73 -12.77 13.50 12.98
CA VAL A 73 -12.81 14.44 14.11
C VAL A 73 -13.51 13.71 15.24
N ASP A 74 -12.74 13.10 16.14
CA ASP A 74 -13.30 12.61 17.39
C ASP A 74 -13.79 13.83 18.19
N PHE A 75 -15.07 13.84 18.56
CA PHE A 75 -15.78 14.91 19.27
C PHE A 75 -15.30 15.11 20.74
N VAL A 76 -14.00 15.10 20.98
CA VAL A 76 -13.42 15.22 22.33
C VAL A 76 -12.38 16.33 22.39
N SER A 77 -12.67 17.50 21.82
CA SER A 77 -12.29 18.78 22.44
C SER A 77 -12.83 19.95 21.63
N LEU A 78 -13.63 20.81 22.26
CA LEU A 78 -14.08 22.08 21.68
C LEU A 78 -12.89 23.01 21.33
N HIS A 79 -11.68 22.71 21.82
CA HIS A 79 -10.43 23.38 21.44
C HIS A 79 -9.86 22.95 20.08
N ALA A 80 -10.20 21.75 19.56
CA ALA A 80 -9.77 21.30 18.24
C ALA A 80 -10.53 22.02 17.11
N CYS A 81 -11.77 22.49 17.37
CA CYS A 81 -12.58 23.21 16.40
C CYS A 81 -12.04 24.60 16.02
N LEU A 82 -11.17 25.22 16.85
CA LEU A 82 -10.56 26.50 16.53
C LEU A 82 -9.21 26.37 15.78
N MET A 83 -8.71 25.14 15.62
CA MET A 83 -7.50 24.80 14.84
C MET A 83 -7.85 24.23 13.45
N ILE A 84 -9.06 24.47 12.94
CA ILE A 84 -9.54 24.00 11.63
C ILE A 84 -8.81 24.68 10.43
N ILE A 85 -7.87 25.60 10.68
CA ILE A 85 -7.21 26.39 9.62
C ILE A 85 -6.07 25.63 8.91
N HIS A 86 -5.55 24.50 9.45
CA HIS A 86 -4.38 23.80 8.87
C HIS A 86 -4.49 22.27 8.77
N TYR A 87 -5.67 21.71 8.46
CA TYR A 87 -5.77 20.27 8.15
C TYR A 87 -6.16 20.07 6.69
N SER A 88 -5.16 19.84 5.83
CA SER A 88 -5.42 19.53 4.42
C SER A 88 -6.20 18.21 4.33
N PRO A 89 -7.34 18.16 3.63
CA PRO A 89 -7.97 16.89 3.25
C PRO A 89 -6.97 15.99 2.54
N ILE A 90 -7.20 14.66 2.63
CA ILE A 90 -6.49 13.69 1.79
C ILE A 90 -6.55 14.20 0.35
N PRO A 91 -5.41 14.40 -0.31
CA PRO A 91 -5.38 14.92 -1.68
C PRO A 91 -6.25 14.06 -2.60
N ASP A 92 -6.99 14.69 -3.53
CA ASP A 92 -7.94 13.99 -4.41
C ASP A 92 -7.28 12.88 -5.26
N VAL A 93 -5.97 12.98 -5.48
CA VAL A 93 -5.15 11.96 -6.15
C VAL A 93 -5.02 10.64 -5.35
N LEU A 94 -5.23 10.68 -4.03
CA LEU A 94 -5.25 9.52 -3.13
C LEU A 94 -6.69 8.99 -2.92
N ARG A 95 -7.33 8.62 -4.03
CA ARG A 95 -8.74 8.22 -4.11
C ARG A 95 -9.06 6.80 -3.60
N HIS A 96 -8.07 5.95 -3.33
CA HIS A 96 -8.29 4.53 -3.04
C HIS A 96 -8.41 4.19 -1.55
N LEU A 97 -8.53 5.20 -0.66
CA LEU A 97 -8.69 4.96 0.78
C LEU A 97 -9.82 3.96 1.13
N PRO A 98 -11.03 4.02 0.53
CA PRO A 98 -12.10 3.07 0.86
C PRO A 98 -11.68 1.61 0.61
N TYR A 99 -11.01 1.33 -0.51
CA TYR A 99 -10.47 0.01 -0.80
C TYR A 99 -9.41 -0.41 0.22
N LEU A 100 -8.45 0.47 0.52
CA LEU A 100 -7.39 0.16 1.49
C LEU A 100 -7.92 -0.11 2.90
N LYS A 101 -9.04 0.50 3.30
CA LYS A 101 -9.73 0.23 4.57
C LYS A 101 -10.40 -1.15 4.62
N SER A 102 -10.74 -1.75 3.48
CA SER A 102 -11.29 -3.10 3.39
C SER A 102 -10.22 -4.20 3.38
N LEU A 103 -8.95 -3.85 3.23
CA LEU A 103 -7.87 -4.83 3.19
C LEU A 103 -7.63 -5.45 4.57
N PRO A 104 -7.18 -6.73 4.64
CA PRO A 104 -6.90 -7.40 5.90
C PRO A 104 -5.93 -6.60 6.77
N PRO A 105 -6.14 -6.52 8.08
CA PRO A 105 -5.21 -5.82 8.97
C PRO A 105 -3.82 -6.53 9.00
N PRO A 106 -2.75 -5.84 9.45
CA PRO A 106 -1.39 -6.36 9.37
C PRO A 106 -1.17 -7.71 10.05
N ASP A 107 -1.85 -7.95 11.17
CA ASP A 107 -1.82 -9.18 11.96
C ASP A 107 -2.51 -10.36 11.26
N ALA A 108 -3.30 -10.11 10.23
CA ALA A 108 -3.90 -11.14 9.38
C ALA A 108 -3.04 -11.50 8.16
N LEU A 109 -1.88 -10.86 7.97
CA LEU A 109 -0.96 -11.15 6.87
C LEU A 109 -0.02 -12.30 7.24
N LEU A 110 -0.05 -13.37 6.45
CA LEU A 110 0.63 -14.63 6.76
C LEU A 110 1.71 -15.01 5.72
N THR A 111 2.26 -14.04 4.99
CA THR A 111 3.37 -14.34 4.08
C THR A 111 4.66 -14.57 4.88
N PRO A 112 5.66 -15.28 4.32
CA PRO A 112 6.89 -15.58 5.05
C PRO A 112 7.63 -14.36 5.61
N LEU A 113 7.42 -13.17 5.05
CA LEU A 113 8.02 -11.93 5.53
C LEU A 113 7.33 -11.36 6.78
N GLN A 114 6.18 -11.91 7.18
CA GLN A 114 5.53 -11.62 8.46
C GLN A 114 5.89 -12.63 9.56
N PHE A 115 6.67 -13.67 9.24
CA PHE A 115 7.10 -14.63 10.25
C PHE A 115 8.03 -13.96 11.28
N THR A 116 7.85 -14.37 12.53
CA THR A 116 8.83 -14.12 13.58
C THR A 116 10.19 -14.76 13.22
N PRO A 117 11.30 -14.28 13.77
CA PRO A 117 12.61 -14.89 13.54
C PRO A 117 12.65 -16.39 13.87
N SER A 118 11.92 -16.83 14.89
CA SER A 118 11.78 -18.24 15.26
C SER A 118 11.00 -19.06 14.24
N GLU A 119 9.88 -18.55 13.76
CA GLU A 119 9.06 -19.20 12.72
C GLU A 119 9.85 -19.32 11.42
N LEU A 120 10.52 -18.26 10.98
CA LEU A 120 11.36 -18.31 9.80
C LEU A 120 12.50 -19.32 9.97
N LYS A 121 13.16 -19.34 11.15
CA LYS A 121 14.25 -20.29 11.44
C LYS A 121 13.79 -21.75 11.40
N ALA A 122 12.52 -22.05 11.67
CA ALA A 122 11.97 -23.40 11.54
C ALA A 122 12.04 -23.93 10.10
N PHE A 123 12.11 -23.06 9.10
CA PHE A 123 12.28 -23.42 7.69
C PHE A 123 13.74 -23.58 7.26
N ARG A 124 14.73 -23.46 8.16
CA ARG A 124 16.15 -23.59 7.82
C ARG A 124 16.43 -24.95 7.15
N GLY A 125 17.16 -24.92 6.04
CA GLY A 125 17.44 -26.09 5.21
C GLY A 125 16.44 -26.32 4.08
N THR A 126 15.37 -25.52 4.02
CA THR A 126 14.46 -25.47 2.86
C THR A 126 14.79 -24.30 1.95
N ASN A 127 14.32 -24.37 0.70
CA ASN A 127 14.39 -23.25 -0.25
C ASN A 127 13.59 -22.02 0.24
N LEU A 128 12.51 -22.21 1.01
CA LEU A 128 11.69 -21.12 1.54
C LEU A 128 12.47 -20.18 2.46
N TYR A 129 13.38 -20.71 3.27
CA TYR A 129 14.19 -19.89 4.18
C TYR A 129 15.08 -18.90 3.42
N GLY A 130 15.82 -19.38 2.41
CA GLY A 130 16.65 -18.53 1.56
C GLY A 130 15.82 -17.52 0.78
N ALA A 131 14.79 -17.98 0.07
CA ALA A 131 13.93 -17.13 -0.75
C ALA A 131 13.23 -16.01 0.05
N SER A 132 12.83 -16.30 1.30
CA SER A 132 12.20 -15.30 2.16
C SER A 132 13.19 -14.21 2.60
N ARG A 133 14.44 -14.59 2.90
CA ARG A 133 15.52 -13.65 3.23
C ARG A 133 15.89 -12.80 2.03
N ASP A 134 16.12 -13.41 0.87
CA ASP A 134 16.47 -12.69 -0.36
C ASP A 134 15.37 -11.67 -0.72
N ARG A 135 14.10 -12.06 -0.56
CA ARG A 135 12.96 -11.17 -0.77
C ARG A 135 12.92 -10.01 0.23
N GLN A 136 13.17 -10.28 1.51
CA GLN A 136 13.24 -9.23 2.53
C GLN A 136 14.38 -8.24 2.24
N GLU A 137 15.56 -8.75 1.88
CA GLU A 137 16.73 -7.94 1.53
C GLU A 137 16.44 -7.08 0.29
N CYS A 138 15.87 -7.68 -0.78
CA CYS A 138 15.46 -6.95 -1.99
C CYS A 138 14.43 -5.85 -1.70
N TRP A 139 13.35 -6.17 -1.00
CA TRP A 139 12.28 -5.20 -0.72
C TRP A 139 12.73 -4.10 0.24
N SER A 140 13.60 -4.42 1.21
CA SER A 140 14.16 -3.41 2.12
C SER A 140 15.13 -2.46 1.41
N ALA A 141 15.90 -2.94 0.42
CA ALA A 141 16.71 -2.07 -0.42
C ALA A 141 15.84 -1.11 -1.25
N GLU A 142 14.74 -1.62 -1.82
CA GLU A 142 13.78 -0.80 -2.57
C GLU A 142 13.10 0.26 -1.71
N TRP A 143 12.63 -0.14 -0.53
CA TRP A 143 12.06 0.77 0.45
C TRP A 143 13.05 1.87 0.82
N ASN A 144 14.31 1.52 1.10
CA ASN A 144 15.34 2.49 1.44
C ASN A 144 15.57 3.49 0.31
N LYS A 145 15.62 3.04 -0.96
CA LYS A 145 15.72 3.94 -2.13
C LYS A 145 14.55 4.92 -2.17
N CYS A 146 13.31 4.43 -2.03
CA CYS A 146 12.12 5.27 -2.01
C CYS A 146 12.14 6.25 -0.82
N ARG A 147 12.51 5.78 0.37
CA ARG A 147 12.59 6.60 1.59
C ARG A 147 13.63 7.71 1.46
N THR A 148 14.80 7.43 0.89
CA THR A 148 15.84 8.45 0.64
C THR A 148 15.32 9.54 -0.28
N PHE A 149 14.62 9.18 -1.35
CA PHE A 149 13.98 10.14 -2.24
C PHE A 149 12.92 10.97 -1.51
N ILE A 150 12.00 10.32 -0.79
CA ILE A 150 10.94 11.01 -0.04
C ILE A 150 11.56 11.95 1.00
N HIS A 151 12.65 11.56 1.66
CA HIS A 151 13.34 12.39 2.64
C HIS A 151 13.90 13.67 2.01
N ALA A 152 14.41 13.61 0.78
CA ALA A 152 14.90 14.78 0.06
C ALA A 152 13.77 15.77 -0.27
N VAL A 153 12.54 15.27 -0.47
CA VAL A 153 11.36 16.09 -0.79
C VAL A 153 10.65 16.59 0.48
N ASN A 154 10.43 15.70 1.45
CA ASN A 154 9.72 15.98 2.70
C ASN A 154 10.17 15.04 3.83
N LEU A 155 10.85 15.60 4.83
CA LEU A 155 11.38 14.88 5.99
C LEU A 155 10.28 14.16 6.80
N ASP A 156 9.20 14.88 7.11
CA ASP A 156 8.08 14.37 7.93
C ASP A 156 7.37 13.19 7.24
N TRP A 157 7.25 13.23 5.91
CA TRP A 157 6.69 12.11 5.16
C TRP A 157 7.62 10.90 5.18
N ALA A 158 8.93 11.10 5.08
CA ALA A 158 9.92 10.03 5.11
C ALA A 158 10.06 9.37 6.49
N GLU A 159 9.84 10.11 7.57
CA GLU A 159 9.76 9.57 8.93
C GLU A 159 8.54 8.64 9.10
N ARG A 160 7.40 9.05 8.53
CA ARG A 160 6.17 8.24 8.54
C ARG A 160 6.15 7.12 7.49
N TYR A 161 7.10 7.11 6.55
CA TYR A 161 7.26 6.07 5.52
C TYR A 161 8.09 4.90 6.06
N THR A 162 7.51 4.15 7.01
CA THR A 162 8.19 3.07 7.72
C THR A 162 8.31 1.79 6.90
N TRP A 163 9.27 0.94 7.26
CA TRP A 163 9.43 -0.40 6.68
C TRP A 163 8.15 -1.22 6.79
N ASP A 164 7.46 -1.21 7.94
CA ASP A 164 6.24 -1.98 8.15
C ASP A 164 5.12 -1.59 7.18
N ARG A 165 4.98 -0.29 6.89
CA ARG A 165 4.02 0.21 5.90
C ARG A 165 4.40 -0.27 4.50
N TYR A 166 5.66 -0.13 4.11
CA TYR A 166 6.11 -0.58 2.80
C TYR A 166 5.96 -2.09 2.60
N LEU A 167 6.33 -2.87 3.62
CA LEU A 167 6.18 -4.32 3.63
C LEU A 167 4.72 -4.74 3.51
N ARG A 168 3.82 -4.05 4.24
CA ARG A 168 2.37 -4.26 4.17
C ARG A 168 1.84 -3.99 2.76
N ALA A 169 2.21 -2.85 2.17
CA ALA A 169 1.81 -2.50 0.81
C ALA A 169 2.34 -3.51 -0.22
N SER A 170 3.61 -3.91 -0.10
CA SER A 170 4.24 -4.93 -0.96
C SER A 170 3.55 -6.28 -0.85
N THR A 171 3.11 -6.64 0.36
CA THR A 171 2.35 -7.87 0.61
C THR A 171 0.98 -7.83 -0.06
N TYR A 172 0.27 -6.70 -0.02
CA TYR A 172 -0.99 -6.57 -0.75
C TYR A 172 -0.79 -6.68 -2.25
N LEU A 173 0.23 -6.01 -2.80
CA LEU A 173 0.54 -6.11 -4.21
C LEU A 173 0.84 -7.56 -4.62
N SER A 174 1.72 -8.25 -3.89
CA SER A 174 2.13 -9.63 -4.25
C SER A 174 1.03 -10.68 -4.10
N THR A 175 0.02 -10.44 -3.26
CA THR A 175 -1.06 -11.40 -2.98
C THR A 175 -2.36 -11.10 -3.72
N ARG A 176 -2.51 -9.90 -4.30
CA ARG A 176 -3.78 -9.42 -4.88
C ARG A 176 -3.64 -8.82 -6.28
N ALA A 177 -2.42 -8.58 -6.77
CA ALA A 177 -2.24 -8.08 -8.12
C ALA A 177 -2.60 -9.15 -9.16
N PHE A 178 -3.30 -8.71 -10.20
CA PHE A 178 -3.43 -9.47 -11.44
C PHE A 178 -2.41 -8.93 -12.44
N PRO A 179 -1.70 -9.79 -13.18
CA PRO A 179 -0.83 -9.33 -14.24
C PRO A 179 -1.66 -8.54 -15.26
N SER A 180 -1.15 -7.37 -15.66
CA SER A 180 -1.78 -6.50 -16.66
C SER A 180 -1.71 -7.06 -18.10
N THR A 181 -1.08 -8.23 -18.27
CA THR A 181 -1.06 -9.03 -19.49
C THR A 181 -1.76 -10.36 -19.22
N LEU A 182 -2.93 -10.55 -19.84
CA LEU A 182 -3.59 -11.84 -20.03
C LEU A 182 -3.41 -12.27 -21.48
#